data_AF-A0A8T4Q2J6-F1
#
_entry.id   AF-A0A8T4Q2J6-F1
#
_cell.length_a   1.000
_cell.length_b   1.000
_cell.length_c   1.000
_cell.angle_alpha   90.00
_cell.angle_beta   90.00
_cell.angle_gamma   90.00
#
_symmetry.space_group_name_H-M   'P 1'
#
loop_
_entity.id
_entity.type
_entity.pdbx_description
1 polymer ?
#
loop_
_entity_poly.entity_id
_entity_poly.type
_entity_poly.pdbx_seq_one_letter_code
_entity_poly.pdbx_strand_id
1 'polypeptide(L)'
;MKTAIFLLALIIVLSGCVKQPEQVVCTEDARECPDGSFVIRDPNNNCEFYPCPEITTVDVPTPTGEKLKAIECDATDRPEACTLEYVPVCGWFNENIICAKYPCAMEYGNKCMACADENVGYYTEGECPDVSDGKTV
;
A
#
# COMPACT_ATOMS: atom_id res chain seq x y z
N MET A 1 -10.31 19.26 49.81
CA MET A 1 -9.45 18.59 48.81
C MET A 1 -9.72 19.06 47.39
N LYS A 2 -10.96 19.10 46.92
CA LYS A 2 -11.29 19.61 45.57
C LYS A 2 -10.88 21.09 45.35
N THR A 3 -11.11 21.95 46.35
CA THR A 3 -10.75 23.39 46.29
C THR A 3 -9.24 23.65 46.17
N ALA A 4 -8.39 22.84 46.81
CA ALA A 4 -6.94 22.94 46.68
C ALA A 4 -6.44 22.44 45.31
N ILE A 5 -7.10 21.43 44.73
CA ILE A 5 -6.79 20.90 43.39
C ILE A 5 -7.14 21.91 42.29
N PHE A 6 -8.27 22.63 42.42
CA PHE A 6 -8.64 23.69 41.47
C PHE A 6 -7.70 24.90 41.53
N LEU A 7 -7.21 25.27 42.71
CA LEU A 7 -6.21 26.35 42.85
C LEU A 7 -4.83 25.96 42.28
N LEU A 8 -4.40 24.70 42.45
CA LEU A 8 -3.17 24.17 41.85
C LEU A 8 -3.25 24.09 40.32
N ALA A 9 -4.39 23.65 39.78
CA ALA A 9 -4.61 23.62 38.34
C ALA A 9 -4.61 25.04 37.73
N LEU A 10 -5.20 26.02 38.40
CA LEU A 10 -5.24 27.42 37.96
C LEU A 10 -3.84 28.07 37.92
N ILE A 11 -2.95 27.74 38.87
CA ILE A 11 -1.56 28.22 38.89
C ILE A 11 -0.76 27.65 37.71
N ILE A 12 -1.02 26.41 37.29
CA ILE A 12 -0.36 25.77 36.14
C ILE A 12 -0.79 26.42 34.81
N VAL A 13 -2.03 26.89 34.68
CA VAL A 13 -2.50 27.60 33.47
C VAL A 13 -1.95 29.04 33.35
N LEU A 14 -1.63 29.68 34.49
CA LEU A 14 -1.09 31.06 34.51
C LEU A 14 0.41 31.14 34.17
N SER A 15 1.12 30.01 34.14
CA SER A 15 2.55 29.92 33.76
C SER A 15 2.75 29.68 32.25
N GLY A 16 1.69 29.89 31.45
CA GLY A 16 1.49 29.39 30.10
C GLY A 16 2.69 29.47 29.17
N CYS A 17 3.26 28.29 28.88
CA CYS A 17 3.78 27.84 27.58
C CYS A 17 4.12 26.35 27.70
N VAL A 18 3.26 25.48 27.17
CA VAL A 18 3.62 24.08 26.91
C VAL A 18 4.17 24.04 25.48
N LYS A 19 5.44 23.68 25.29
CA LYS A 19 6.05 23.54 23.95
C LYS A 19 5.30 22.43 23.21
N GLN A 20 4.47 22.78 22.25
CA GLN A 20 3.81 21.83 21.35
C GLN A 20 4.89 21.04 20.61
N PRO A 21 4.75 19.72 20.41
CA PRO A 21 5.73 18.96 19.63
C PRO A 21 5.86 19.62 18.26
N GLU A 22 7.09 19.99 17.92
CA GLU A 22 7.45 20.57 16.64
C GLU A 22 7.13 19.55 15.56
N GLN A 23 6.04 19.78 14.81
CA GLN A 23 5.70 18.90 13.71
C GLN A 23 6.71 19.15 12.60
N VAL A 24 7.51 18.13 12.29
CA VAL A 24 8.47 18.16 11.19
C VAL A 24 7.65 18.20 9.90
N VAL A 25 7.71 19.34 9.20
CA VAL A 25 7.06 19.51 7.90
C VAL A 25 8.09 19.22 6.82
N CYS A 26 7.85 18.19 6.02
CA CYS A 26 8.66 17.87 4.84
C CYS A 26 8.09 18.57 3.60
N THR A 27 8.92 18.68 2.55
CA THR A 27 8.43 19.07 1.24
C THR A 27 7.52 17.99 0.65
N GLU A 28 6.51 18.39 -0.12
CA GLU A 28 5.49 17.50 -0.71
C GLU A 28 5.95 16.90 -2.06
N ASP A 29 7.25 16.60 -2.19
CA ASP A 29 7.82 15.98 -3.39
C ASP A 29 7.78 14.45 -3.33
N ALA A 30 7.69 13.85 -4.51
CA ALA A 30 7.68 12.40 -4.72
C ALA A 30 8.86 11.99 -5.59
N ARG A 31 9.43 10.81 -5.31
CA ARG A 31 10.48 10.19 -6.10
C ARG A 31 9.94 8.95 -6.78
N GLU A 32 10.12 8.86 -8.09
CA GLU A 32 9.81 7.65 -8.86
C GLU A 32 10.84 6.56 -8.54
N CYS A 33 10.34 5.35 -8.31
CA CYS A 33 11.13 4.16 -8.09
C CYS A 33 11.36 3.42 -9.43
N PRO A 34 12.38 2.54 -9.55
CA PRO A 34 12.65 1.81 -10.80
C PRO A 34 11.49 0.96 -11.31
N ASP A 35 10.54 0.71 -10.41
CA ASP A 35 9.36 -0.07 -10.60
C ASP A 35 8.18 0.79 -11.13
N GLY A 36 8.35 2.10 -11.27
CA GLY A 36 7.33 3.07 -11.69
C GLY A 36 6.41 3.57 -10.55
N SER A 37 6.55 3.04 -9.33
CA SER A 37 5.85 3.58 -8.16
C SER A 37 6.48 4.89 -7.68
N PHE A 38 5.80 5.60 -6.78
CA PHE A 38 6.31 6.85 -6.20
C PHE A 38 6.37 6.75 -4.68
N VAL A 39 7.49 7.19 -4.11
CA VAL A 39 7.70 7.30 -2.67
C VAL A 39 7.79 8.76 -2.23
N ILE A 40 7.28 9.07 -1.04
CA ILE A 40 7.31 10.40 -0.42
C ILE A 40 8.34 10.48 0.72
N ARG A 41 8.49 11.65 1.33
CA ARG A 41 9.38 11.87 2.48
C ARG A 41 8.76 11.37 3.79
N ASP A 42 9.59 10.82 4.68
CA ASP A 42 9.24 10.38 6.02
C ASP A 42 9.56 11.47 7.07
N PRO A 43 8.53 12.09 7.69
CA PRO A 43 8.72 13.10 8.75
C PRO A 43 9.46 12.59 9.98
N ASN A 44 9.52 11.27 10.19
CA ASN A 44 10.19 10.63 11.32
C ASN A 44 11.64 10.24 11.03
N ASN A 45 12.05 10.30 9.76
CA ASN A 45 13.39 9.96 9.31
C ASN A 45 14.05 11.14 8.58
N ASN A 46 14.04 12.30 9.24
CA ASN A 46 14.72 13.51 8.76
C ASN A 46 14.31 13.93 7.32
N CYS A 47 13.04 13.69 6.96
CA CYS A 47 12.48 13.93 5.64
C CYS A 47 13.19 13.18 4.50
N GLU A 48 13.85 12.05 4.80
CA GLU A 48 14.34 11.12 3.79
C GLU A 48 13.18 10.40 3.09
N PHE A 49 13.37 10.01 1.84
CA PHE A 49 12.36 9.24 1.11
C PHE A 49 12.21 7.84 1.71
N TYR A 50 10.98 7.31 1.72
CA TYR A 50 10.77 5.88 1.98
C TYR A 50 11.60 5.02 1.00
N PRO A 51 12.07 3.83 1.44
CA PRO A 51 12.71 2.89 0.52
C PRO A 51 11.74 2.49 -0.58
N CYS A 52 12.26 2.28 -1.80
CA CYS A 52 11.44 1.71 -2.86
C CYS A 52 11.03 0.29 -2.48
N PRO A 53 9.83 -0.16 -2.89
CA PRO A 53 9.44 -1.56 -2.73
C PRO A 53 10.48 -2.46 -3.41
N GLU A 54 10.80 -3.59 -2.77
CA GLU A 54 11.67 -4.59 -3.37
C GLU A 54 10.94 -5.19 -4.58
N ILE A 55 11.55 -5.10 -5.76
CA ILE A 55 11.01 -5.72 -6.97
C ILE A 55 11.24 -7.23 -6.83
N THR A 56 10.27 -7.95 -6.28
CA THR A 56 10.21 -9.39 -6.51
C THR A 56 9.77 -9.56 -7.96
N THR A 57 10.74 -9.78 -8.86
CA THR A 57 10.43 -10.29 -10.20
C THR A 57 9.95 -11.73 -10.01
N VAL A 58 8.73 -11.90 -9.50
CA VAL A 58 8.05 -13.18 -9.55
C VAL A 58 7.87 -13.44 -11.03
N ASP A 59 8.55 -14.45 -11.54
CA ASP A 59 8.33 -14.93 -12.89
C ASP A 59 6.90 -15.44 -12.94
N VAL A 60 5.92 -14.55 -13.13
CA VAL A 60 4.56 -14.93 -13.44
C VAL A 60 4.68 -15.74 -14.72
N PRO A 61 4.25 -17.02 -14.75
CA PRO A 61 4.19 -17.78 -15.96
C PRO A 61 3.08 -17.16 -16.83
N THR A 62 3.39 -16.06 -17.49
CA THR A 62 2.57 -15.46 -18.52
C THR A 62 2.80 -16.29 -19.77
N PRO A 63 1.75 -16.71 -20.49
CA PRO A 63 1.91 -17.52 -21.69
C PRO A 63 2.71 -16.87 -22.82
N THR A 64 2.89 -15.55 -22.76
CA THR A 64 3.73 -14.77 -23.69
C THR A 64 5.20 -14.67 -23.26
N GLY A 65 5.58 -15.21 -22.08
CA GLY A 65 6.94 -15.11 -21.54
C GLY A 65 7.32 -13.70 -21.08
N GLU A 66 6.35 -12.79 -20.99
CA GLU A 66 6.56 -11.44 -20.49
C GLU A 66 6.64 -11.44 -18.96
N LYS A 67 7.78 -10.95 -18.44
CA LYS A 67 8.00 -10.79 -17.00
C LYS A 67 7.22 -9.57 -16.53
N LEU A 68 5.99 -9.79 -16.11
CA LEU A 68 5.18 -8.75 -15.49
C LEU A 68 5.68 -8.48 -14.07
N LYS A 69 5.61 -7.21 -13.67
CA LYS A 69 6.03 -6.77 -12.35
C LYS A 69 4.93 -7.05 -11.33
N ALA A 70 5.21 -7.88 -10.34
CA ALA A 70 4.33 -8.13 -9.20
C ALA A 70 4.51 -7.04 -8.14
N ILE A 71 3.39 -6.58 -7.57
CA ILE A 71 3.36 -5.62 -6.46
C ILE A 71 2.62 -6.29 -5.31
N GLU A 72 3.31 -6.57 -4.21
CA GLU A 72 2.76 -7.26 -3.05
C GLU A 72 1.73 -6.40 -2.31
N CYS A 73 0.68 -7.05 -1.81
CA CYS A 73 -0.31 -6.42 -0.94
C CYS A 73 0.13 -6.59 0.52
N ASP A 74 0.72 -5.55 1.09
CA ASP A 74 1.10 -5.53 2.51
C ASP A 74 -0.11 -5.25 3.43
N ALA A 75 0.02 -5.48 4.73
CA ALA A 75 -0.98 -5.13 5.74
C ALA A 75 -1.35 -3.63 5.71
N THR A 76 -0.44 -2.77 5.27
CA THR A 76 -0.69 -1.33 5.11
C THR A 76 -1.54 -0.98 3.89
N ASP A 77 -1.63 -1.88 2.90
CA ASP A 77 -2.37 -1.71 1.64
C ASP A 77 -3.79 -2.27 1.68
N ARG A 78 -4.32 -2.60 2.86
CA ARG A 78 -5.67 -3.19 3.04
C ARG A 78 -6.68 -2.21 3.67
N PRO A 79 -7.07 -1.11 2.99
CA PRO A 79 -8.03 -0.16 3.53
C PRO A 79 -9.47 -0.70 3.48
N GLU A 80 -10.31 -0.27 4.42
CA GLU A 80 -11.75 -0.62 4.44
C GLU A 80 -12.55 0.01 3.29
N ALA A 81 -12.01 1.06 2.66
CA ALA A 81 -12.67 1.80 1.60
C ALA A 81 -11.71 2.17 0.47
N CYS A 82 -12.19 2.03 -0.76
CA CYS A 82 -11.46 2.35 -1.99
C CYS A 82 -12.17 3.43 -2.80
N THR A 83 -11.38 4.21 -3.54
CA THR A 83 -11.90 5.12 -4.55
C THR A 83 -12.47 4.34 -5.74
N LEU A 84 -13.41 4.94 -6.47
CA LEU A 84 -14.02 4.34 -7.66
C LEU A 84 -13.23 4.65 -8.94
N GLU A 85 -11.92 4.86 -8.80
CA GLU A 85 -11.04 5.01 -9.94
C GLU A 85 -10.90 3.68 -10.67
N TYR A 86 -11.00 3.70 -12.00
CA TYR A 86 -10.86 2.50 -12.82
C TYR A 86 -9.47 2.49 -13.48
N VAL A 87 -8.57 1.74 -12.87
CA VAL A 87 -7.20 1.44 -13.32
C VAL A 87 -7.02 -0.06 -13.10
N PRO A 88 -7.46 -0.92 -14.05
CA PRO A 88 -7.60 -2.35 -13.81
C PRO A 88 -6.27 -3.00 -13.43
N VAL A 89 -6.36 -3.95 -12.51
CA VAL A 89 -5.23 -4.77 -12.05
C VAL A 89 -5.66 -6.23 -11.96
N CYS A 90 -4.70 -7.14 -12.11
CA CYS A 90 -4.91 -8.56 -11.88
C CYS A 90 -4.40 -8.92 -10.48
N GLY A 91 -5.32 -9.24 -9.56
CA GLY A 91 -5.01 -9.64 -8.19
C GLY A 91 -4.79 -11.15 -8.10
N TRP A 92 -3.56 -11.55 -7.80
CA TRP A 92 -3.14 -12.95 -7.68
C TRP A 92 -3.36 -13.44 -6.25
N PHE A 93 -4.03 -14.59 -6.13
CA PHE A 93 -4.35 -15.12 -4.81
C PHE A 93 -3.11 -15.64 -4.09
N ASN A 94 -3.10 -15.50 -2.77
CA ASN A 94 -2.06 -16.06 -1.92
C ASN A 94 -2.21 -17.60 -1.78
N GLU A 95 -1.22 -18.22 -1.12
CA GLU A 95 -1.13 -19.68 -0.96
C GLU A 95 -2.30 -20.31 -0.17
N ASN A 96 -3.14 -19.50 0.49
CA ASN A 96 -4.32 -19.99 1.20
C ASN A 96 -5.48 -20.33 0.25
N ILE A 97 -5.43 -19.85 -1.01
CA ILE A 97 -6.43 -20.15 -2.02
C ILE A 97 -5.92 -21.24 -2.96
N ILE A 98 -6.70 -22.32 -3.08
CA ILE A 98 -6.44 -23.41 -4.01
C ILE A 98 -7.27 -23.17 -5.28
N CYS A 99 -6.62 -22.78 -6.37
CA CYS A 99 -7.26 -22.61 -7.66
C CYS A 99 -7.25 -23.92 -8.47
N ALA A 100 -8.40 -24.25 -9.06
CA ALA A 100 -8.52 -25.43 -9.94
C ALA A 100 -8.05 -25.15 -11.38
N LYS A 101 -7.99 -23.89 -11.79
CA LYS A 101 -7.61 -23.45 -13.13
C LYS A 101 -6.71 -22.23 -13.05
N TYR A 102 -5.90 -22.07 -14.08
CA TYR A 102 -5.14 -20.85 -14.34
C TYR A 102 -6.06 -19.78 -14.99
N PRO A 103 -5.78 -18.48 -14.77
CA PRO A 103 -4.89 -17.95 -13.73
C PRO A 103 -5.49 -18.14 -12.34
N CYS A 104 -4.64 -18.24 -11.33
CA CYS A 104 -5.08 -18.19 -9.93
C CYS A 104 -5.20 -16.73 -9.49
N ALA A 105 -6.06 -15.98 -10.17
CA ALA A 105 -6.18 -14.54 -10.02
C ALA A 105 -7.58 -14.05 -10.46
N MET A 106 -7.91 -12.81 -10.09
CA MET A 106 -9.13 -12.12 -10.54
C MET A 106 -8.84 -10.67 -10.89
N GLU A 107 -9.67 -10.10 -11.77
CA GLU A 107 -9.62 -8.69 -12.13
C GLU A 107 -10.25 -7.81 -11.05
N TYR A 108 -9.57 -6.73 -10.73
CA TYR A 108 -10.05 -5.69 -9.83
C TYR A 108 -10.02 -4.35 -10.54
N GLY A 109 -10.97 -3.48 -10.19
CA GLY A 109 -11.10 -2.16 -10.82
C GLY A 109 -9.90 -1.24 -10.53
N ASN A 110 -9.21 -1.45 -9.40
CA ASN A 110 -7.96 -0.76 -9.07
C ASN A 110 -7.14 -1.53 -8.02
N LYS A 111 -5.90 -1.09 -7.82
CA LYS A 111 -4.96 -1.63 -6.81
C LYS A 111 -5.52 -1.69 -5.39
N CYS A 112 -6.34 -0.70 -5.01
CA CYS A 112 -6.95 -0.66 -3.68
C CYS A 112 -7.96 -1.78 -3.54
N MET A 113 -8.84 -1.97 -4.52
CA MET A 113 -9.84 -3.04 -4.50
C MET A 113 -9.18 -4.42 -4.48
N ALA A 114 -8.05 -4.59 -5.18
CA ALA A 114 -7.27 -5.83 -5.14
C ALA A 114 -6.69 -6.09 -3.74
N CYS A 115 -5.93 -5.14 -3.18
CA CYS A 115 -5.29 -5.35 -1.89
C CYS A 115 -6.24 -5.29 -0.69
N ALA A 116 -7.43 -4.71 -0.83
CA ALA A 116 -8.49 -4.79 0.17
C ALA A 116 -9.03 -6.23 0.34
N ASP A 117 -8.87 -7.11 -0.66
CA ASP A 117 -9.17 -8.54 -0.50
C ASP A 117 -8.01 -9.26 0.21
N GLU A 118 -8.29 -9.82 1.39
CA GLU A 118 -7.31 -10.56 2.19
C GLU A 118 -6.77 -11.82 1.51
N ASN A 119 -7.47 -12.33 0.50
CA ASN A 119 -7.06 -13.50 -0.28
C ASN A 119 -6.06 -13.14 -1.38
N VAL A 120 -5.92 -11.87 -1.72
CA VAL A 120 -4.94 -11.40 -2.71
C VAL A 120 -3.58 -11.23 -2.02
N GLY A 121 -2.57 -11.89 -2.60
CA GLY A 121 -1.18 -11.79 -2.14
C GLY A 121 -0.43 -10.65 -2.82
N TYR A 122 -0.64 -10.46 -4.11
CA TYR A 122 -0.02 -9.41 -4.92
C TYR A 122 -0.88 -9.09 -6.14
N TYR A 123 -0.62 -7.97 -6.81
CA TYR A 123 -1.25 -7.63 -8.08
C TYR A 123 -0.23 -7.32 -9.18
N THR A 124 -0.66 -7.46 -10.43
CA THR A 124 0.05 -6.95 -11.60
C THR A 124 -0.82 -5.88 -12.27
N GLU A 125 -0.18 -4.92 -12.94
CA GLU A 125 -0.92 -3.91 -13.72
C GLU A 125 -1.65 -4.56 -14.91
N GLY A 126 -2.85 -4.07 -15.22
CA GLY A 126 -3.66 -4.55 -16.35
C GLY A 126 -4.63 -5.68 -15.99
N GLU A 127 -5.30 -6.18 -17.03
CA GLU A 127 -6.26 -7.29 -16.94
C GLU A 127 -5.57 -8.62 -16.64
N CYS A 128 -6.33 -9.61 -16.17
CA CYS A 128 -5.76 -10.94 -15.92
C CYS A 128 -5.52 -11.69 -17.23
N PRO A 129 -4.46 -12.53 -17.30
CA PRO A 129 -4.18 -13.29 -18.51
C PRO A 129 -5.29 -14.31 -18.79
N ASP A 130 -5.72 -14.40 -20.04
CA ASP A 130 -6.72 -15.37 -20.43
C ASP A 130 -6.14 -16.78 -20.56
N VAL A 131 -6.96 -17.78 -20.24
CA VAL A 131 -6.61 -19.20 -20.40
C VAL A 131 -6.33 -19.54 -21.87
N SER A 132 -6.89 -18.77 -22.81
CA SER A 132 -6.70 -18.93 -24.25
C SER A 132 -5.39 -18.34 -24.79
N ASP A 133 -4.70 -17.49 -24.02
CA ASP A 133 -3.48 -16.84 -24.49
C ASP A 133 -2.25 -17.74 -24.38
N GLY A 134 -2.40 -18.89 -23.70
CA GLY A 134 -1.39 -19.95 -23.57
C GLY A 134 -1.78 -21.21 -24.28
N LYS A 135 -1.33 -21.32 -25.54
CA LYS A 135 -1.15 -22.57 -26.28
C LYS A 135 -0.79 -23.71 -25.31
N THR A 136 -1.67 -24.71 -25.26
CA THR A 136 -1.57 -26.01 -24.59
C THR A 136 -0.18 -26.37 -24.06
N VAL A 137 -0.10 -26.62 -22.75
CA VAL A 137 0.98 -27.43 -22.12
C VAL A 137 1.29 -28.66 -22.97
#